data_AF-A0A1I3HAN0-F1
#
_entry.id   AF-A0A1I3HAN0-F1
#
_cell.length_a   1.000
_cell.length_b   1.000
_cell.length_c   1.000
_cell.angle_alpha   90.00
_cell.angle_beta   90.00
_cell.angle_gamma   90.00
#
_symmetry.space_group_name_H-M   'P 1'
#
loop_
_entity.id
_entity.type
_entity.pdbx_description
1 polymer ?
#
loop_
_entity_poly.entity_id
_entity_poly.type
_entity_poly.pdbx_seq_one_letter_code
_entity_poly.pdbx_strand_id
1 'polypeptide(L)'
;MHSIHKSGFIRSTPHEVWLHRTNTLRKAARQLERKHPAVIHALQADSDLRARLGLSEHESISALHAWVVDTSIELDGEIVDGFRVVSREVIEVTLRDEQHYLRAFDQDEEEEPESLYPVGFSPQAFVQIIERNEIWRGLL
;
A
#
# COMPACT_ATOMS: atom_id res chain seq x y z
N MET A 1 19.46 1.07 14.01
CA MET A 1 18.29 0.16 14.03
C MET A 1 17.17 0.97 14.65
N HIS A 2 16.47 1.76 13.84
CA HIS A 2 15.45 2.71 14.30
C HIS A 2 14.14 1.95 14.46
N SER A 3 13.62 1.90 15.69
CA SER A 3 12.34 1.26 15.99
C SER A 3 11.20 2.17 15.55
N ILE A 4 10.62 1.86 14.39
CA ILE A 4 9.22 2.17 14.05
C ILE A 4 8.35 1.29 14.97
N HIS A 5 7.14 1.77 15.32
CA HIS A 5 6.19 1.20 16.29
C HIS A 5 6.38 -0.27 16.71
N LYS A 6 6.36 -0.51 18.04
CA LYS A 6 6.50 -1.82 18.72
C LYS A 6 5.55 -2.95 18.27
N SER A 7 4.67 -2.76 17.28
CA SER A 7 3.70 -3.76 16.83
C SER A 7 3.93 -4.36 15.42
N GLY A 8 4.92 -3.88 14.65
CA GLY A 8 5.27 -4.47 13.36
C GLY A 8 6.16 -5.71 13.51
N PHE A 9 5.92 -6.78 12.74
CA PHE A 9 6.84 -7.92 12.71
C PHE A 9 8.07 -7.55 11.89
N ILE A 10 9.18 -7.27 12.56
CA ILE A 10 10.47 -6.93 11.92
C ILE A 10 11.36 -8.16 11.88
N ARG A 11 11.82 -8.54 10.69
CA ARG A 11 12.85 -9.57 10.50
C ARG A 11 14.22 -9.03 10.87
N SER A 12 15.01 -9.87 11.53
CA SER A 12 16.27 -9.45 12.15
C SER A 12 17.47 -9.60 11.21
N THR A 13 17.34 -10.38 10.14
CA THR A 13 18.46 -10.65 9.22
C THR A 13 18.11 -10.43 7.74
N PRO A 14 19.10 -10.03 6.91
CA PRO A 14 18.91 -9.95 5.45
C PRO A 14 18.46 -11.28 4.83
N HIS A 15 18.89 -12.41 5.39
CA HIS A 15 18.48 -13.73 4.94
C HIS A 15 16.98 -13.97 5.15
N GLU A 16 16.43 -13.59 6.31
CA GLU A 16 15.00 -13.70 6.60
C GLU A 16 14.18 -12.79 5.68
N VAL A 17 14.63 -11.56 5.43
CA VAL A 17 13.98 -10.62 4.51
C VAL A 17 13.95 -11.21 3.10
N TRP A 18 15.07 -11.77 2.63
CA TRP A 18 15.15 -12.44 1.34
C TRP A 18 14.20 -13.66 1.24
N LEU A 19 14.18 -14.50 2.28
CA LEU A 19 13.32 -15.69 2.32
C LEU A 19 11.84 -15.30 2.30
N HIS A 20 11.46 -14.25 3.03
CA HIS A 20 10.09 -13.73 3.04
C HIS A 20 9.69 -13.15 1.68
N ARG A 21 10.57 -12.37 1.03
CA ARG A 21 10.33 -11.86 -0.32
C ARG A 21 10.07 -13.00 -1.31
N THR A 22 10.96 -13.99 -1.31
CA THR A 22 10.98 -15.04 -2.34
C THR A 22 9.91 -16.12 -2.13
N ASN A 23 9.42 -16.30 -0.91
CA ASN A 23 8.39 -17.27 -0.57
C ASN A 23 7.02 -16.64 -0.34
N THR A 24 6.90 -15.76 0.63
CA THR A 24 5.60 -15.24 1.09
C THR A 24 5.06 -14.20 0.14
N LEU A 25 5.82 -13.13 -0.12
CA LEU A 25 5.37 -12.05 -1.00
C LEU A 25 5.19 -12.53 -2.43
N ARG A 26 6.07 -13.41 -2.90
CA ARG A 26 5.91 -14.05 -4.22
C ARG A 26 4.61 -14.86 -4.33
N LYS A 27 4.22 -15.61 -3.30
CA LYS A 27 2.94 -16.33 -3.30
C LYS A 27 1.75 -15.37 -3.36
N ALA A 28 1.80 -14.27 -2.60
CA ALA A 28 0.75 -13.25 -2.62
C ALA A 28 0.65 -12.55 -4.00
N ALA A 29 1.79 -12.18 -4.59
CA ALA A 29 1.84 -11.60 -5.93
C ALA A 29 1.25 -12.53 -7.00
N ARG A 30 1.58 -13.83 -6.96
CA ARG A 30 0.95 -14.85 -7.84
C ARG A 30 -0.55 -15.07 -7.58
N GLN A 31 -1.03 -14.77 -6.38
CA GLN A 31 -2.48 -14.74 -6.13
C GLN A 31 -3.11 -13.53 -6.80
N LEU A 32 -2.46 -12.35 -6.75
CA LEU A 32 -2.94 -11.16 -7.44
C LEU A 32 -2.92 -11.34 -8.95
N GLU A 33 -1.85 -11.89 -9.52
CA GLU A 33 -1.71 -12.15 -10.96
C GLU A 33 -2.91 -12.95 -11.53
N ARG A 34 -3.40 -13.93 -10.77
CA ARG A 34 -4.57 -14.73 -11.17
C ARG A 34 -5.90 -14.03 -10.91
N LYS A 35 -6.01 -13.30 -9.79
CA LYS A 35 -7.27 -12.66 -9.38
C LYS A 35 -7.55 -11.37 -10.14
N HIS A 36 -6.51 -10.62 -10.53
CA HIS A 36 -6.63 -9.35 -11.21
C HIS A 36 -7.45 -9.43 -12.50
N PRO A 37 -7.15 -10.31 -13.48
CA PRO A 37 -7.99 -10.46 -14.67
C PRO A 37 -9.38 -11.02 -14.35
N ALA A 38 -9.52 -11.88 -13.34
CA ALA A 38 -10.82 -12.42 -12.93
C ALA A 38 -11.74 -11.33 -12.36
N VAL A 39 -11.20 -10.39 -11.58
CA VAL A 39 -11.93 -9.23 -11.07
C VAL A 39 -12.35 -8.31 -12.21
N ILE A 40 -11.45 -7.99 -13.14
CA ILE A 40 -11.79 -7.17 -14.31
C ILE A 40 -12.91 -7.83 -15.12
N HIS A 41 -12.79 -9.13 -15.38
CA HIS A 41 -13.82 -9.88 -16.10
C HIS A 41 -15.17 -9.86 -15.37
N ALA A 42 -15.18 -10.08 -14.05
CA ALA A 42 -16.40 -10.00 -13.25
C ALA A 42 -17.03 -8.61 -13.32
N LEU A 43 -16.24 -7.55 -13.19
CA LEU A 43 -16.73 -6.17 -13.28
C LEU A 43 -17.18 -5.76 -14.68
N GLN A 44 -16.74 -6.47 -15.74
CA GLN A 44 -17.21 -6.26 -17.11
C GLN A 44 -18.49 -7.04 -17.42
N ALA A 45 -18.64 -8.22 -16.83
CA ALA A 45 -19.73 -9.15 -17.13
C ALA A 45 -20.94 -9.02 -16.18
N ASP A 46 -20.76 -8.50 -14.97
CA ASP A 46 -21.78 -8.47 -13.91
C ASP A 46 -22.20 -7.02 -13.59
N SER A 47 -23.32 -6.58 -14.17
CA SER A 47 -23.91 -5.26 -13.92
C SER A 47 -24.39 -5.09 -12.48
N ASP A 48 -24.87 -6.16 -11.84
CA ASP A 48 -25.34 -6.12 -10.44
C ASP A 48 -24.17 -5.90 -9.49
N LEU A 49 -23.03 -6.56 -9.75
CA LEU A 49 -21.79 -6.31 -9.03
C LEU A 49 -21.33 -4.85 -9.18
N ARG A 50 -21.37 -4.30 -10.40
CA ARG A 50 -21.02 -2.88 -10.65
C ARG A 50 -21.93 -1.94 -9.87
N ALA A 51 -23.24 -2.16 -9.92
CA ALA A 51 -24.23 -1.37 -9.22
C ALA A 51 -23.99 -1.42 -7.70
N ARG A 52 -23.71 -2.60 -7.14
CA ARG A 52 -23.38 -2.78 -5.72
C ARG A 52 -22.08 -2.08 -5.30
N LEU A 53 -21.15 -1.90 -6.22
CA LEU A 53 -19.89 -1.18 -6.01
C LEU A 53 -20.00 0.32 -6.34
N GLY A 54 -21.17 0.80 -6.77
CA GLY A 54 -21.39 2.20 -7.16
C GLY A 54 -20.66 2.60 -8.45
N LEU A 55 -20.27 1.63 -9.28
CA LEU A 55 -19.61 1.88 -10.56
C LEU A 55 -20.66 2.15 -11.64
N SER A 56 -20.49 3.24 -12.40
CA SER A 56 -21.44 3.59 -13.45
C SER A 56 -21.37 2.59 -14.62
N GLU A 57 -22.50 2.24 -15.25
CA GLU A 57 -22.55 1.23 -16.32
C GLU A 57 -21.72 1.61 -17.56
N HIS A 58 -21.50 2.89 -17.79
CA HIS A 58 -20.81 3.42 -18.98
C HIS A 58 -19.33 3.72 -18.76
N GLU A 59 -18.83 3.64 -17.53
CA GLU A 59 -17.44 3.92 -17.22
C GLU A 59 -16.57 2.71 -17.53
N SER A 60 -15.64 2.88 -18.48
CA SER A 60 -14.60 1.89 -18.72
C SER A 60 -13.73 1.80 -17.47
N ILE A 61 -13.53 0.58 -16.97
CA ILE A 61 -12.56 0.31 -15.91
C ILE A 61 -11.17 0.53 -16.51
N SER A 62 -10.70 1.75 -16.35
CA SER A 62 -9.51 2.26 -17.04
C SER A 62 -8.23 1.86 -16.31
N ALA A 63 -8.32 1.61 -15.00
CA ALA A 63 -7.24 1.09 -14.17
C ALA A 63 -7.79 0.34 -12.96
N LEU A 64 -7.22 -0.85 -12.69
CA LEU A 64 -7.40 -1.57 -11.41
C LEU A 64 -6.03 -1.66 -10.74
N HIS A 65 -5.85 -0.93 -9.64
CA HIS A 65 -4.65 -0.99 -8.81
C HIS A 65 -4.69 -2.23 -7.92
N ALA A 66 -3.57 -2.95 -7.84
CA ALA A 66 -3.45 -4.12 -6.98
C ALA A 66 -2.08 -4.10 -6.29
N TRP A 67 -2.11 -4.28 -4.96
CA TRP A 67 -0.93 -4.27 -4.12
C TRP A 67 -0.88 -5.53 -3.25
N VAL A 68 0.33 -5.98 -2.94
CA VAL A 68 0.54 -6.97 -1.89
C VAL A 68 0.61 -6.23 -0.56
N VAL A 69 -0.40 -6.45 0.29
CA VAL A 69 -0.41 -5.87 1.64
C VAL A 69 0.34 -6.80 2.59
N ASP A 70 1.46 -6.33 3.15
CA ASP A 70 2.26 -7.05 4.14
C ASP A 70 2.03 -6.49 5.55
N THR A 71 2.29 -7.29 6.56
CA THR A 71 2.31 -6.87 7.97
C THR A 71 3.69 -6.36 8.41
N SER A 72 4.65 -6.40 7.51
CA SER A 72 6.05 -6.05 7.72
C SER A 72 6.40 -4.87 6.80
N ILE A 73 7.30 -4.00 7.23
CA ILE A 73 7.62 -2.72 6.57
C ILE A 73 8.93 -2.77 5.77
N GLU A 74 9.73 -3.82 5.94
CA GLU A 74 11.09 -3.95 5.40
C GLU A 74 11.16 -3.95 3.87
N LEU A 75 10.03 -4.24 3.22
CA LEU A 75 9.90 -4.33 1.77
C LEU A 75 8.86 -3.35 1.23
N ASP A 76 8.47 -2.33 2.01
CA ASP A 76 7.59 -1.28 1.52
C ASP A 76 8.23 -0.56 0.35
N GLY A 77 7.43 -0.34 -0.69
CA GLY A 77 7.94 0.29 -1.91
C GLY A 77 8.44 -0.68 -2.97
N GLU A 78 8.77 -1.91 -2.58
CA GLU A 78 9.37 -2.88 -3.48
C GLU A 78 8.35 -3.48 -4.45
N ILE A 79 8.86 -3.89 -5.61
CA ILE A 79 8.07 -4.63 -6.61
C ILE A 79 8.39 -6.13 -6.53
N VAL A 80 7.35 -6.96 -6.40
CA VAL A 80 7.44 -8.42 -6.42
C VAL A 80 6.47 -8.96 -7.47
N ASP A 81 7.02 -9.66 -8.47
CA ASP A 81 6.29 -10.21 -9.62
C ASP A 81 5.31 -9.20 -10.26
N GLY A 82 5.74 -7.93 -10.38
CA GLY A 82 4.95 -6.85 -10.99
C GLY A 82 3.98 -6.13 -10.05
N PHE A 83 3.85 -6.58 -8.79
CA PHE A 83 2.98 -5.97 -7.80
C PHE A 83 3.80 -5.23 -6.74
N ARG A 84 3.33 -4.02 -6.40
CA ARG A 84 3.90 -3.21 -5.34
C ARG A 84 3.54 -3.79 -3.97
N VAL A 85 4.53 -3.84 -3.09
CA VAL A 85 4.38 -4.21 -1.68
C VAL A 85 4.13 -2.95 -0.88
N VAL A 86 3.13 -3.00 -0.02
CA VAL A 86 2.76 -1.92 0.90
C VAL A 86 2.43 -2.53 2.25
N SER A 87 2.94 -1.96 3.33
CA SER A 87 2.64 -2.45 4.66
C SER A 87 1.23 -2.01 5.05
N ARG A 88 0.59 -2.81 5.89
CA ARG A 88 -0.66 -2.44 6.54
C ARG A 88 -0.51 -1.13 7.30
N GLU A 89 0.65 -0.92 7.93
CA GLU A 89 0.98 0.32 8.65
C GLU A 89 0.94 1.53 7.72
N VAL A 90 1.64 1.48 6.57
CA VAL A 90 1.59 2.55 5.56
C VAL A 90 0.17 2.79 5.06
N ILE A 91 -0.63 1.75 4.80
CA ILE A 91 -2.03 1.93 4.42
C ILE A 91 -2.80 2.70 5.50
N GLU A 92 -2.67 2.28 6.75
CA GLU A 92 -3.40 2.87 7.87
C GLU A 92 -3.00 4.33 8.12
N VAL A 93 -1.70 4.63 8.18
CA VAL A 93 -1.23 6.01 8.40
C VAL A 93 -1.55 6.92 7.22
N THR A 94 -1.50 6.39 5.98
CA THR A 94 -1.83 7.18 4.79
C THR A 94 -3.32 7.49 4.79
N LEU A 95 -4.20 6.54 5.12
CA LEU A 95 -5.64 6.79 5.20
C LEU A 95 -6.03 7.74 6.33
N ARG A 96 -5.29 7.74 7.43
CA ARG A 96 -5.55 8.62 8.59
C ARG A 96 -4.89 9.98 8.49
N ASP A 97 -4.02 10.19 7.48
CA ASP A 97 -3.21 11.40 7.36
C ASP A 97 -2.24 11.60 8.55
N GLU A 98 -1.65 10.50 9.01
CA GLU A 98 -0.82 10.46 10.22
C GLU A 98 0.63 10.03 9.89
N GLN A 99 1.24 10.65 8.87
CA GLN A 99 2.60 10.31 8.40
C GLN A 99 3.64 10.33 9.53
N HIS A 100 3.46 11.19 10.53
CA HIS A 100 4.34 11.32 11.68
C HIS A 100 4.50 10.02 12.48
N TYR A 101 3.55 9.08 12.43
CA TYR A 101 3.71 7.77 13.08
C TYR A 101 4.76 6.86 12.43
N LEU A 102 5.22 7.19 11.21
CA LEU A 102 6.34 6.49 10.58
C LEU A 102 7.71 7.09 10.93
N ARG A 103 7.75 8.25 11.61
CA ARG A 103 8.99 8.90 12.04
C ARG A 103 9.69 8.07 13.11
N ALA A 104 11.02 8.09 13.08
CA ALA A 104 11.80 7.56 14.18
C ALA A 104 11.64 8.47 15.42
N PHE A 105 11.63 7.89 16.62
CA PHE A 105 11.39 8.60 17.90
C PHE A 105 12.37 9.75 18.20
N ASP A 106 13.45 9.85 17.43
CA ASP A 106 14.57 10.78 17.53
C ASP A 106 14.49 11.95 16.52
N GLN A 107 13.37 12.08 15.80
CA GLN A 107 13.07 13.25 14.95
C GLN A 107 12.24 14.25 15.77
N ASP A 108 12.79 15.44 16.03
CA ASP A 108 12.17 16.48 16.86
C ASP A 108 10.75 16.85 16.37
N GLU A 109 9.79 16.93 17.30
CA GLU A 109 8.35 17.20 17.09
C GLU A 109 8.04 18.68 16.74
N GLU A 110 9.05 19.51 16.43
CA GLU A 110 8.88 20.97 16.43
C GLU A 110 8.03 21.54 15.26
N GLU A 111 7.77 20.76 14.20
CA GLU A 111 6.89 21.16 13.09
C GLU A 111 5.62 20.31 13.03
N GLU A 112 4.46 20.98 12.99
CA GLU A 112 3.18 20.33 12.66
C GLU A 112 3.34 19.58 11.32
N PRO A 113 3.06 18.27 11.28
CA PRO A 113 3.25 17.50 10.06
C PRO A 113 2.34 18.05 8.95
N GLU A 114 2.94 18.37 7.80
CA GLU A 114 2.17 18.72 6.61
C GLU A 114 1.23 17.56 6.26
N SER A 115 -0.04 17.89 6.04
CA SER A 115 -1.05 16.92 5.60
C SER A 115 -0.65 16.31 4.26
N LEU A 116 -0.79 14.99 4.13
CA LEU A 116 -0.71 14.25 2.88
C LEU A 116 -1.83 14.66 1.89
N TYR A 117 -2.87 15.31 2.41
CA TYR A 117 -4.06 15.73 1.66
C TYR A 117 -4.35 17.22 1.86
N PRO A 118 -3.46 18.13 1.40
CA PRO A 118 -3.64 19.57 1.61
C PRO A 118 -4.90 20.15 0.94
N VAL A 119 -5.46 19.43 -0.04
CA VAL A 119 -6.70 19.77 -0.75
C VAL A 119 -7.88 18.86 -0.37
N GLY A 120 -7.74 18.07 0.70
CA GLY A 120 -8.69 17.06 1.14
C GLY A 120 -8.44 15.67 0.54
N PHE A 121 -8.96 14.65 1.22
CA PHE A 121 -8.79 13.25 0.82
C PHE A 121 -9.48 12.97 -0.54
N SER A 122 -8.79 12.21 -1.40
CA SER A 122 -9.40 11.55 -2.55
C SER A 122 -8.79 10.17 -2.78
N PRO A 123 -9.54 9.18 -3.31
CA PRO A 123 -9.00 7.88 -3.66
C PRO A 123 -7.81 7.97 -4.63
N GLN A 124 -7.84 8.93 -5.55
CA GLN A 124 -6.77 9.16 -6.53
C GLN A 124 -5.49 9.66 -5.83
N ALA A 125 -5.61 10.62 -4.91
CA ALA A 125 -4.47 11.08 -4.13
C ALA A 125 -3.90 9.95 -3.25
N PHE A 126 -4.76 9.16 -2.60
CA PHE A 126 -4.34 7.98 -1.84
C PHE A 126 -3.52 7.00 -2.70
N VAL A 127 -4.03 6.62 -3.87
CA VAL A 127 -3.29 5.75 -4.81
C VAL A 127 -1.96 6.39 -5.22
N GLN A 128 -1.93 7.68 -5.53
CA GLN A 128 -0.68 8.37 -5.91
C GLN A 128 0.36 8.36 -4.80
N ILE A 129 -0.03 8.62 -3.55
CA ILE A 129 0.87 8.59 -2.39
C ILE A 129 1.52 7.21 -2.25
N ILE A 130 0.71 6.14 -2.34
CA ILE A 130 1.20 4.76 -2.24
C ILE A 130 2.10 4.39 -3.42
N GLU A 131 1.67 4.65 -4.66
CA GLU A 131 2.41 4.26 -5.87
C GLU A 131 3.75 5.00 -6.03
N ARG A 132 3.82 6.23 -5.53
CA ARG A 132 5.02 7.09 -5.60
C ARG A 132 5.85 7.08 -4.33
N ASN A 133 5.50 6.27 -3.32
CA ASN A 133 6.17 6.26 -2.01
C ASN A 133 6.25 7.66 -1.36
N GLU A 134 5.24 8.51 -1.56
CA GLU A 134 5.31 9.91 -1.06
C GLU A 134 5.29 9.95 0.47
N ILE A 135 4.65 8.95 1.09
CA ILE A 135 4.60 8.75 2.54
C ILE A 135 6.00 8.66 3.19
N TRP A 136 7.02 8.28 2.42
CA TRP A 136 8.39 8.15 2.89
C TRP A 136 9.24 9.41 2.66
N ARG A 137 8.71 10.43 1.98
CA ARG A 137 9.44 11.70 1.76
C ARG A 137 9.68 12.39 3.09
N GLY A 138 10.92 12.81 3.33
CA GLY A 138 11.34 13.45 4.57
C GLY A 138 11.58 12.49 5.75
N LEU A 139 11.41 11.17 5.55
CA LEU A 139 11.64 10.14 6.58
C LEU A 139 12.91 9.30 6.34
N LEU A 140 13.51 9.40 5.15
CA LEU A 140 14.70 8.66 4.71
C LEU A 140 15.92 9.57 4.53
#